data_AF-A0A151T6I8-F1
#
_entry.id   AF-A0A151T6I8-F1
#
_cell.length_a   1.000
_cell.length_b   1.000
_cell.length_c   1.000
_cell.angle_alpha   90.00
_cell.angle_beta   90.00
_cell.angle_gamma   90.00
#
_symmetry.space_group_name_H-M   'P 1'
#
loop_
_entity.id
_entity.type
_entity.pdbx_description
1 polymer ?
#
loop_
_entity_poly.entity_id
_entity_poly.type
_entity_poly.pdbx_seq_one_letter_code
_entity_poly.pdbx_strand_id
1 'polypeptide(L)'
;MVASEEIYGREEVLLVQPGHVGLEIDRLQNQLTEKVKELATCQNEIKALRATEAKKDKAIEELRNEVRKLDERLRLTEDHLKYKKLEIKKLTEEKKDALAAQYAAEATLRRLHADQKEDDFVPLESVITPLEAEIKMYRNEIAALREDKKALERLTKSKEAALLEAEKILKSALERALIVEEVQNENYDLKRQIEICQACFLFYEENKILEKTHRQKILEVEKLSQTIHELEEVILSSGTNANAIRDYRRQISELQEEKRTLERELARVKVSANRVATVMANEWKDENDKVMPVRQWLEERRIMQAEMQRLKEKLAISERTAKAESQLKDKLKLRLTTLEEGLKHFSSHPVSSNPGSTSQPRGSSVGSSLFQKPNIKSNIESVTGNLIPSSIIKKKYASAENMLKKGIWASRNKVADNSKSNGNNDLSSNDMVSGFLYDRLQKEVINLRKSCEIKESSLHTKDEEIKMLTKKVDALTKAMEIEWKKMKREAAAREKEAASTKSDDNRKIRRSNSSRRSCKFSV
;
A
#
# COMPACT_ATOMS: atom_id res chain seq x y z
N MET A 1 1.82 34.67 32.14
CA MET A 1 0.43 34.58 32.60
C MET A 1 -0.29 33.54 31.77
N VAL A 2 -0.31 32.30 32.27
CA VAL A 2 -1.40 31.34 32.05
C VAL A 2 -1.48 30.60 33.38
N ALA A 3 -2.58 30.80 34.08
CA ALA A 3 -2.89 30.17 35.34
C ALA A 3 -3.44 28.77 35.07
N SER A 4 -2.98 27.78 35.83
CA SER A 4 -3.61 26.47 35.90
C SER A 4 -3.89 26.20 37.37
N GLU A 5 -5.16 26.45 37.75
CA GLU A 5 -5.81 25.89 38.92
C GLU A 5 -6.04 24.39 38.68
N GLU A 6 -5.64 23.55 39.63
CA GLU A 6 -6.19 22.19 39.76
C GLU A 6 -6.20 21.76 41.23
N ILE A 7 -7.34 22.06 41.85
CA ILE A 7 -8.21 21.19 42.67
C ILE A 7 -7.54 20.26 43.70
N TYR A 8 -7.84 20.60 44.96
CA TYR A 8 -7.67 19.83 46.19
C TYR A 8 -8.44 18.48 46.15
N GLY A 9 -7.72 17.37 46.31
CA GLY A 9 -8.26 16.05 46.64
C GLY A 9 -7.57 15.53 47.90
N ARG A 10 -8.23 15.68 49.05
CA ARG A 10 -7.83 15.13 50.35
C ARG A 10 -8.17 13.64 50.35
N GLU A 11 -7.17 12.78 50.35
CA GLU A 11 -7.30 11.37 50.69
C GLU A 11 -6.27 11.04 51.78
N GLU A 12 -6.76 10.60 52.94
CA GLU A 12 -5.96 10.16 54.08
C GLU A 12 -5.12 8.95 53.68
N VAL A 13 -3.79 9.11 53.63
CA VAL A 13 -2.85 7.99 53.50
C VAL A 13 -1.98 7.91 54.75
N LEU A 14 -2.11 6.75 55.38
CA LEU A 14 -1.39 6.26 56.54
C LEU A 14 0.12 6.56 56.51
N LEU A 15 0.63 6.95 57.67
CA LEU A 15 2.02 7.25 57.96
C LEU A 15 2.90 5.98 57.87
N VAL A 16 3.19 5.52 56.66
CA VAL A 16 4.25 4.52 56.41
C VAL A 16 5.57 5.29 56.38
N GLN A 17 6.48 4.99 57.32
CA GLN A 17 7.82 5.55 57.30
C GLN A 17 8.44 5.34 55.91
N PRO A 18 8.93 6.40 55.23
CA PRO A 18 9.55 6.24 53.92
C PRO A 18 10.77 5.34 54.11
N GLY A 19 10.76 4.18 53.46
CA GLY A 19 11.96 3.35 53.38
C GLY A 19 13.12 4.18 52.81
N HIS A 20 14.35 3.82 53.11
CA HIS A 20 15.57 4.50 52.62
C HIS A 20 15.55 4.84 51.12
N VAL A 21 14.86 4.02 50.31
CA VAL A 21 14.65 4.25 48.87
C VAL A 21 13.72 5.44 48.59
N GLY A 22 12.66 5.65 49.39
CA GLY A 22 11.75 6.79 49.24
C GLY A 22 12.43 8.12 49.50
N LEU A 23 13.26 8.20 50.54
CA LEU A 23 14.05 9.41 50.85
C LEU A 23 15.07 9.75 49.74
N GLU A 24 15.69 8.74 49.13
CA GLU A 24 16.61 8.94 48.02
C GLU A 24 15.88 9.35 46.73
N ILE A 25 14.67 8.82 46.49
CA ILE A 25 13.80 9.27 45.40
C ILE A 25 13.42 10.75 45.61
N ASP A 26 13.00 11.14 46.81
CA ASP A 26 12.65 12.52 47.12
C ASP A 26 13.85 13.46 46.94
N ARG A 27 15.04 13.03 47.36
CA ARG A 27 16.29 13.78 47.15
C ARG A 27 16.60 13.97 45.67
N LEU A 28 16.54 12.90 44.87
CA LEU A 28 16.79 12.95 43.43
C LEU A 28 15.72 13.78 42.71
N GLN A 29 14.46 13.70 43.14
CA GLN A 29 13.37 14.50 42.61
C GLN A 29 13.56 15.98 42.93
N ASN A 30 13.99 16.32 44.14
CA ASN A 30 14.35 17.69 44.50
C ASN A 30 15.52 18.20 43.65
N GLN A 31 16.58 17.41 43.47
CA GLN A 31 17.70 17.76 42.60
C GLN A 31 17.27 17.95 41.14
N LEU A 32 16.37 17.10 40.64
CA LEU A 32 15.80 17.26 39.30
C LEU A 32 15.01 18.57 39.19
N THR A 33 14.17 18.90 40.17
CA THR A 33 13.42 20.16 40.16
C THR A 33 14.33 21.39 40.23
N GLU A 34 15.42 21.33 40.99
CA GLU A 34 16.42 22.40 41.06
C GLU A 34 17.14 22.55 39.72
N LYS A 35 17.58 21.44 39.10
CA LYS A 35 18.19 21.47 37.77
C LYS A 35 17.23 21.96 36.68
N VAL A 36 15.94 21.65 36.78
CA VAL A 36 14.92 22.20 35.87
C VAL A 36 14.76 23.72 36.05
N LYS A 37 14.81 24.23 37.29
CA LYS A 37 14.79 25.68 37.56
C LYS A 37 16.04 26.38 37.04
N GLU A 38 17.24 25.81 37.27
CA GLU A 38 18.50 26.33 36.72
C GLU A 38 18.48 26.33 35.18
N LEU A 39 17.94 25.28 34.55
CA LEU A 39 17.79 25.25 33.10
C LEU A 39 16.88 26.36 32.60
N ALA A 40 15.77 26.64 33.30
CA ALA A 40 14.88 27.73 32.96
C ALA A 40 15.54 29.12 33.12
N THR A 41 16.36 29.34 34.14
CA THR A 41 17.11 30.61 34.29
C THR A 41 18.16 30.77 33.20
N CYS A 42 18.95 29.73 32.91
CA CYS A 42 19.89 29.74 31.79
C CYS A 42 19.20 29.98 30.45
N GLN A 43 18.02 29.38 30.22
CA GLN A 43 17.27 29.58 28.99
C GLN A 43 16.77 31.04 28.85
N ASN A 44 16.37 31.67 29.96
CA ASN A 44 15.98 33.07 29.97
C ASN A 44 17.19 34.01 29.75
N GLU A 45 18.35 33.67 30.33
CA GLU A 45 19.60 34.40 30.09
C GLU A 45 20.03 34.32 28.63
N ILE A 46 19.97 33.13 28.01
CA ILE A 46 20.24 32.94 26.58
C ILE A 46 19.30 33.81 25.73
N LYS A 47 18.01 33.88 26.06
CA LYS A 47 17.05 34.75 25.35
C LYS A 47 17.42 36.23 25.49
N ALA A 48 17.80 36.67 26.69
CA ALA A 48 18.24 38.04 26.92
C ALA A 48 19.51 38.36 26.14
N LEU A 49 20.51 37.49 26.18
CA LEU A 49 21.77 37.64 25.43
C LEU A 49 21.52 37.71 23.92
N ARG A 50 20.67 36.84 23.36
CA ARG A 50 20.28 36.90 21.93
C ARG A 50 19.61 38.23 21.57
N ALA A 51 18.76 38.77 22.44
CA ALA A 51 18.15 40.09 22.20
C ALA A 51 19.19 41.23 22.23
N THR A 52 20.22 41.13 23.08
CA THR A 52 21.31 42.12 23.09
C THR A 52 22.24 41.97 21.89
N GLU A 53 22.50 40.75 21.43
CA GLU A 53 23.29 40.45 20.23
C GLU A 53 22.61 41.04 18.99
N ALA A 54 21.30 40.84 18.83
CA ALA A 54 20.53 41.43 17.74
C ALA A 54 20.60 42.98 17.71
N LYS A 55 20.64 43.64 18.88
CA LYS A 55 20.84 45.11 18.96
C LYS A 55 22.25 45.52 18.54
N LYS A 56 23.27 44.75 18.93
CA LYS A 56 24.66 44.99 18.51
C LYS A 56 24.84 44.79 17.02
N ASP A 57 24.25 43.74 16.44
CA ASP A 57 24.30 43.49 14.99
C ASP A 57 23.67 44.64 14.20
N LYS A 58 22.53 45.17 14.69
CA LYS A 58 21.91 46.35 14.08
C LYS A 58 22.83 47.57 14.13
N ALA A 59 23.46 47.84 15.27
CA ALA A 59 24.41 48.94 15.41
C ALA A 59 25.65 48.76 14.52
N ILE A 60 26.14 47.52 14.37
CA ILE A 60 27.25 47.18 13.49
C ILE A 60 26.86 47.44 12.03
N GLU A 61 25.66 47.07 11.59
CA GLU A 61 25.23 47.31 10.22
C GLU A 61 25.04 48.82 9.94
N GLU A 62 24.53 49.59 10.89
CA GLU A 62 24.46 51.06 10.80
C GLU A 62 25.86 51.69 10.67
N LEU A 63 26.84 51.24 11.47
CA LEU A 63 28.23 51.70 11.36
C LEU A 63 28.88 51.28 10.04
N ARG A 64 28.63 50.06 9.56
CA ARG A 64 29.11 49.59 8.25
C ARG A 64 28.57 50.46 7.11
N ASN A 65 27.30 50.85 7.18
CA ASN A 65 26.71 51.77 6.22
C ASN A 65 27.39 53.13 6.22
N GLU A 66 27.70 53.68 7.40
CA GLU A 66 28.36 54.97 7.49
C GLU A 66 29.82 54.93 7.01
N VAL A 67 30.56 53.87 7.33
CA VAL A 67 31.90 53.63 6.79
C VAL A 67 31.87 53.56 5.26
N ARG A 68 30.91 52.83 4.67
CA ARG A 68 30.76 52.77 3.20
C ARG A 68 30.54 54.15 2.57
N LYS A 69 29.74 55.02 3.21
CA LYS A 69 29.52 56.40 2.73
C LYS A 69 30.77 57.25 2.84
N LEU A 70 31.52 57.12 3.94
CA LEU A 70 32.78 57.84 4.14
C LEU A 70 33.84 57.41 3.14
N ASP A 71 33.97 56.11 2.86
CA ASP A 71 34.87 55.57 1.85
C ASP A 71 34.54 56.11 0.45
N GLU A 72 33.24 56.20 0.10
CA GLU A 72 32.84 56.75 -1.19
C GLU A 72 33.17 58.24 -1.31
N ARG A 73 32.92 59.02 -0.25
CA ARG A 73 33.32 60.43 -0.19
C ARG A 73 34.83 60.58 -0.33
N LEU A 74 35.59 59.72 0.35
CA LEU A 74 37.05 59.72 0.28
C LEU A 74 37.52 59.48 -1.16
N ARG A 75 37.01 58.43 -1.83
CA ARG A 75 37.34 58.13 -3.24
C ARG A 75 37.06 59.32 -4.16
N LEU A 76 35.89 59.94 -4.05
CA LEU A 76 35.55 61.13 -4.83
C LEU A 76 36.52 62.29 -4.60
N THR A 77 36.91 62.54 -3.34
CA THR A 77 37.88 63.59 -3.02
C THR A 77 39.29 63.25 -3.52
N GLU A 78 39.72 61.99 -3.44
CA GLU A 78 40.99 61.53 -3.97
C GLU A 78 41.06 61.71 -5.49
N ASP A 79 39.99 61.36 -6.21
CA ASP A 79 39.94 61.52 -7.66
C ASP A 79 39.91 63.00 -8.07
N HIS A 80 39.22 63.85 -7.31
CA HIS A 80 39.29 65.30 -7.50
C HIS A 80 40.71 65.85 -7.30
N LEU A 81 41.42 65.38 -6.25
CA LEU A 81 42.81 65.77 -6.00
C LEU A 81 43.76 65.27 -7.09
N LYS A 82 43.57 64.04 -7.59
CA LYS A 82 44.33 63.51 -8.75
C LYS A 82 44.13 64.38 -9.98
N TYR A 83 42.88 64.76 -10.28
CA TYR A 83 42.56 65.65 -11.40
C TYR A 83 43.27 67.01 -11.25
N LYS A 84 43.14 67.66 -10.07
CA LYS A 84 43.80 68.94 -9.80
C LYS A 84 45.32 68.86 -9.89
N LYS A 85 45.92 67.74 -9.46
CA LYS A 85 47.37 67.51 -9.60
C LYS A 85 47.81 67.44 -11.06
N LEU A 86 47.01 66.81 -11.94
CA LEU A 86 47.31 66.77 -13.38
C LEU A 86 47.15 68.15 -14.01
N GLU A 87 46.11 68.91 -13.64
CA GLU A 87 45.87 70.27 -14.10
C GLU A 87 47.04 71.21 -13.71
N ILE A 88 47.55 71.11 -12.47
CA ILE A 88 48.73 71.87 -12.02
C ILE A 88 49.96 71.53 -12.87
N LYS A 89 50.22 70.25 -13.17
CA LYS A 89 51.36 69.85 -14.01
C LYS A 89 51.27 70.46 -15.40
N LYS A 90 50.09 70.38 -16.04
CA LYS A 90 49.85 70.98 -17.35
C LYS A 90 50.12 72.50 -17.32
N LEU A 91 49.56 73.21 -16.35
CA LEU A 91 49.81 74.66 -16.19
C LEU A 91 51.30 74.98 -15.94
N THR A 92 52.04 74.11 -15.26
CA THR A 92 53.47 74.31 -15.04
C THR A 92 54.30 74.10 -16.30
N GLU A 93 53.89 73.19 -17.20
CA GLU A 93 54.51 72.98 -18.51
C GLU A 93 54.21 74.17 -19.42
N GLU A 94 52.93 74.57 -19.53
CA GLU A 94 52.52 75.76 -20.29
C GLU A 94 53.25 77.03 -19.83
N LYS A 95 53.45 77.20 -18.51
CA LYS A 95 54.24 78.32 -17.97
C LYS A 95 55.70 78.28 -18.44
N LYS A 96 56.32 77.10 -18.49
CA LYS A 96 57.71 76.96 -18.97
C LYS A 96 57.81 77.28 -20.45
N ASP A 97 56.87 76.80 -21.25
CA ASP A 97 56.82 77.06 -22.68
C ASP A 97 56.58 78.55 -22.97
N ALA A 98 55.67 79.19 -22.22
CA ALA A 98 55.43 80.63 -22.30
C ALA A 98 56.68 81.46 -21.95
N LEU A 99 57.43 81.06 -20.91
CA LEU A 99 58.69 81.72 -20.56
C LEU A 99 59.75 81.53 -21.65
N ALA A 100 59.87 80.33 -22.23
CA ALA A 100 60.78 80.08 -23.33
C ALA A 100 60.42 80.92 -24.56
N ALA A 101 59.14 81.00 -24.91
CA ALA A 101 58.63 81.86 -25.98
C ALA A 101 58.92 83.34 -25.72
N GLN A 102 58.76 83.80 -24.46
CA GLN A 102 59.10 85.16 -24.05
C GLN A 102 60.59 85.46 -24.27
N TYR A 103 61.49 84.60 -23.81
CA TYR A 103 62.93 84.77 -24.04
C TYR A 103 63.31 84.78 -25.52
N ALA A 104 62.68 83.92 -26.33
CA ALA A 104 62.89 83.89 -27.78
C ALA A 104 62.42 85.17 -28.48
N ALA A 105 61.25 85.69 -28.10
CA ALA A 105 60.73 86.96 -28.61
C ALA A 105 61.64 88.13 -28.22
N GLU A 106 62.11 88.17 -26.98
CA GLU A 106 63.01 89.22 -26.50
C GLU A 106 64.39 89.16 -27.18
N ALA A 107 64.92 87.97 -27.45
CA ALA A 107 66.14 87.80 -28.24
C ALA A 107 65.96 88.26 -29.70
N THR A 108 64.78 88.04 -30.28
CA THR A 108 64.44 88.49 -31.64
C THR A 108 64.36 90.02 -31.71
N LEU A 109 63.74 90.66 -30.71
CA LEU A 109 63.72 92.12 -30.60
C LEU A 109 65.13 92.71 -30.45
N ARG A 110 66.01 92.07 -29.66
CA ARG A 110 67.41 92.49 -29.55
C ARG A 110 68.16 92.39 -30.88
N ARG A 111 67.90 91.34 -31.69
CA ARG A 111 68.48 91.20 -33.03
C ARG A 111 67.95 92.26 -34.01
N LEU A 112 66.64 92.47 -34.05
CA LEU A 112 66.02 93.50 -34.90
C LEU A 112 66.50 94.91 -34.57
N HIS A 113 66.70 95.23 -33.29
CA HIS A 113 67.29 96.50 -32.89
C HIS A 113 68.80 96.62 -33.22
N ALA A 114 69.51 95.50 -33.42
CA ALA A 114 70.91 95.48 -33.85
C ALA A 114 71.06 95.54 -35.38
N ASP A 115 70.12 94.94 -36.12
CA ASP A 115 70.07 94.91 -37.59
C ASP A 115 69.47 96.20 -38.20
N GLN A 116 69.09 97.18 -37.38
CA GLN A 116 68.49 98.45 -37.81
C GLN A 116 69.53 99.48 -38.34
N LYS A 117 70.64 98.99 -38.91
CA LYS A 117 71.57 99.76 -39.73
C LYS A 117 71.89 98.95 -40.97
N GLU A 118 71.56 99.54 -42.12
CA GLU A 118 71.78 99.09 -43.50
C GLU A 118 70.58 98.40 -44.15
N ASP A 119 69.82 99.25 -44.85
CA ASP A 119 68.81 98.87 -45.83
C ASP A 119 69.50 98.23 -47.05
N ASP A 120 69.29 96.92 -47.21
CA ASP A 120 69.23 96.27 -48.52
C ASP A 120 67.97 95.40 -48.53
N PHE A 121 66.86 95.98 -48.99
CA PHE A 121 65.59 95.26 -49.10
C PHE A 121 65.69 94.15 -50.15
N VAL A 122 65.67 92.89 -49.69
CA VAL A 122 65.46 91.70 -50.53
C VAL A 122 64.11 91.86 -51.27
N PRO A 123 64.02 91.55 -52.58
CA PRO A 123 62.78 91.65 -53.32
C PRO A 123 61.67 90.85 -52.64
N LEU A 124 60.64 91.56 -52.15
CA LEU A 124 59.52 91.03 -51.38
C LEU A 124 58.89 89.78 -52.02
N GLU A 125 58.85 89.74 -53.36
CA GLU A 125 58.28 88.64 -54.16
C GLU A 125 58.94 87.27 -53.88
N SER A 126 60.24 87.22 -53.59
CA SER A 126 60.96 85.95 -53.34
C SER A 126 60.61 85.34 -51.98
N VAL A 127 60.17 86.18 -51.03
CA VAL A 127 59.71 85.77 -49.70
C VAL A 127 58.20 85.49 -49.71
N ILE A 128 57.43 86.24 -50.51
CA ILE A 128 55.98 86.11 -50.62
C ILE A 128 55.58 84.79 -51.29
N THR A 129 56.25 84.39 -52.38
CA THR A 129 55.84 83.22 -53.17
C THR A 129 55.85 81.88 -52.43
N PRO A 130 56.87 81.53 -51.60
CA PRO A 130 56.82 80.33 -50.76
C PRO A 130 55.69 80.37 -49.72
N LEU A 131 55.44 81.54 -49.10
CA LEU A 131 54.38 81.71 -48.10
C LEU A 131 52.99 81.55 -48.74
N GLU A 132 52.79 82.04 -49.98
CA GLU A 132 51.55 81.83 -50.73
C GLU A 132 51.32 80.35 -51.05
N ALA A 133 52.37 79.61 -51.40
CA ALA A 133 52.30 78.16 -51.61
C ALA A 133 51.96 77.41 -50.31
N GLU A 134 52.54 77.81 -49.19
CA GLU A 134 52.26 77.25 -47.85
C GLU A 134 50.81 77.53 -47.42
N ILE A 135 50.30 78.75 -47.64
CA ILE A 135 48.88 79.10 -47.42
C ILE A 135 47.97 78.22 -48.29
N LYS A 136 48.34 77.95 -49.54
CA LYS A 136 47.57 77.07 -50.44
C LYS A 136 47.58 75.62 -49.94
N MET A 137 48.72 75.13 -49.46
CA MET A 137 48.84 73.81 -48.83
C MET A 137 47.94 73.68 -47.60
N TYR A 138 48.02 74.62 -46.65
CA TYR A 138 47.17 74.62 -45.46
C TYR A 138 45.69 74.74 -45.80
N ARG A 139 45.31 75.48 -46.86
CA ARG A 139 43.92 75.51 -47.34
C ARG A 139 43.44 74.15 -47.81
N ASN A 140 44.28 73.41 -48.54
CA ASN A 140 43.96 72.05 -48.99
C ASN A 140 43.88 71.08 -47.80
N GLU A 141 44.79 71.19 -46.83
CA GLU A 141 44.76 70.38 -45.60
C GLU A 141 43.49 70.66 -44.77
N ILE A 142 43.09 71.93 -44.62
CA ILE A 142 41.83 72.30 -43.97
C ILE A 142 40.62 71.70 -44.72
N ALA A 143 40.65 71.64 -46.05
CA ALA A 143 39.59 71.00 -46.83
C ALA A 143 39.52 69.48 -46.58
N ALA A 144 40.67 68.79 -46.60
CA ALA A 144 40.75 67.36 -46.28
C ALA A 144 40.27 67.06 -44.85
N LEU A 145 40.74 67.81 -43.85
CA LEU A 145 40.29 67.67 -42.45
C LEU A 145 38.79 67.92 -42.28
N ARG A 146 38.20 68.83 -43.08
CA ARG A 146 36.74 69.05 -43.08
C ARG A 146 35.98 67.87 -43.66
N GLU A 147 36.51 67.18 -44.68
CA GLU A 147 35.92 65.96 -45.22
C GLU A 147 36.03 64.80 -44.24
N ASP A 148 37.19 64.62 -43.61
CA ASP A 148 37.41 63.62 -42.56
C ASP A 148 36.48 63.84 -41.37
N LYS A 149 36.30 65.09 -40.92
CA LYS A 149 35.32 65.42 -39.88
C LYS A 149 33.91 64.98 -40.27
N LYS A 150 33.48 65.24 -41.50
CA LYS A 150 32.16 64.80 -42.00
C LYS A 150 32.07 63.28 -42.10
N ALA A 151 33.16 62.59 -42.48
CA ALA A 151 33.20 61.13 -42.51
C ALA A 151 33.06 60.55 -41.09
N LEU A 152 33.74 61.14 -40.11
CA LEU A 152 33.69 60.76 -38.70
C LEU A 152 32.29 61.00 -38.12
N GLU A 153 31.64 62.11 -38.44
CA GLU A 153 30.24 62.36 -38.05
C GLU A 153 29.26 61.32 -38.63
N ARG A 154 29.44 60.89 -39.88
CA ARG A 154 28.62 59.81 -40.48
C ARG A 154 28.87 58.48 -39.78
N LEU A 155 30.12 58.16 -39.46
CA LEU A 155 30.47 56.94 -38.74
C LEU A 155 29.87 56.93 -37.33
N THR A 156 29.93 58.06 -36.61
CA THR A 156 29.32 58.20 -35.29
C THR A 156 27.82 57.95 -35.35
N LYS A 157 27.10 58.59 -36.29
CA LYS A 157 25.66 58.36 -36.49
C LYS A 157 25.34 56.91 -36.82
N SER A 158 26.15 56.26 -37.66
CA SER A 158 25.99 54.84 -37.98
C SER A 158 26.19 53.94 -36.76
N LYS A 159 27.16 54.25 -35.90
CA LYS A 159 27.43 53.50 -34.66
C LYS A 159 26.32 53.71 -33.62
N GLU A 160 25.81 54.93 -33.47
CA GLU A 160 24.67 55.24 -32.61
C GLU A 160 23.42 54.46 -33.05
N ALA A 161 23.14 54.41 -34.36
CA ALA A 161 22.04 53.62 -34.91
C ALA A 161 22.21 52.12 -34.63
N ALA A 162 23.42 51.57 -34.79
CA ALA A 162 23.71 50.18 -34.49
C ALA A 162 23.57 49.87 -32.99
N LEU A 163 23.97 50.79 -32.11
CA LEU A 163 23.80 50.66 -30.66
C LEU A 163 22.32 50.66 -30.26
N LEU A 164 21.50 51.54 -30.84
CA LEU A 164 20.05 51.56 -30.59
C LEU A 164 19.37 50.26 -31.02
N GLU A 165 19.75 49.69 -32.16
CA GLU A 165 19.20 48.41 -32.60
C GLU A 165 19.64 47.25 -31.68
N ALA A 166 20.90 47.24 -31.24
CA ALA A 166 21.39 46.27 -30.27
C ALA A 166 20.65 46.37 -28.93
N GLU A 167 20.38 47.59 -28.45
CA GLU A 167 19.60 47.82 -27.23
C GLU A 167 18.17 47.28 -27.38
N LYS A 168 17.53 47.49 -28.53
CA LYS A 168 16.20 46.95 -28.82
C LYS A 168 16.18 45.42 -28.82
N ILE A 169 17.19 44.79 -29.43
CA ILE A 169 17.34 43.32 -29.41
C ILE A 169 17.52 42.82 -27.97
N LEU A 170 18.34 43.49 -27.17
CA LEU A 170 18.60 43.11 -25.78
C LEU A 170 17.35 43.24 -24.90
N LYS A 171 16.58 44.31 -25.06
CA LYS A 171 15.27 44.47 -24.39
C LYS A 171 14.31 43.34 -24.75
N SER A 172 14.19 43.02 -26.04
CA SER A 172 13.36 41.91 -26.50
C SER A 172 13.85 40.55 -25.97
N ALA A 173 15.16 40.34 -25.86
CA ALA A 173 15.73 39.12 -25.29
C ALA A 173 15.44 39.02 -23.79
N LEU A 174 15.52 40.14 -23.06
CA LEU A 174 15.21 40.20 -21.63
C LEU A 174 13.73 39.89 -21.37
N GLU A 175 12.82 40.45 -22.17
CA GLU A 175 11.39 40.14 -22.06
C GLU A 175 11.10 38.65 -22.32
N ARG A 176 11.75 38.05 -23.33
CA ARG A 176 11.66 36.60 -23.56
C ARG A 176 12.20 35.78 -22.39
N ALA A 177 13.29 36.23 -21.75
CA ALA A 177 13.87 35.55 -20.61
C ALA A 177 12.92 35.56 -19.39
N LEU A 178 12.26 36.69 -19.14
CA LEU A 178 11.24 36.81 -18.08
C LEU A 178 10.06 35.87 -18.31
N ILE A 179 9.56 35.78 -19.55
CA ILE A 179 8.47 34.84 -19.89
C ILE A 179 8.91 33.39 -19.66
N VAL A 180 10.15 33.04 -20.01
CA VAL A 180 10.68 31.68 -19.77
C VAL A 180 10.75 31.38 -18.28
N GLU A 181 11.16 32.35 -17.44
CA GLU A 181 11.18 32.20 -15.98
C GLU A 181 9.78 31.99 -15.40
N GLU A 182 8.79 32.76 -15.86
CA GLU A 182 7.38 32.61 -15.46
C GLU A 182 6.85 31.20 -15.82
N VAL A 183 7.06 30.76 -17.06
CA VAL A 183 6.66 29.41 -17.50
C VAL A 183 7.41 28.31 -16.75
N GLN A 184 8.67 28.53 -16.37
CA GLN A 184 9.41 27.59 -15.52
C GLN A 184 8.78 27.49 -14.14
N ASN A 185 8.42 28.61 -13.52
CA ASN A 185 7.75 28.64 -12.22
C ASN A 185 6.40 27.92 -12.28
N GLU A 186 5.59 28.17 -13.30
CA GLU A 186 4.33 27.44 -13.53
C GLU A 186 4.56 25.93 -13.69
N ASN A 187 5.62 25.52 -14.41
CA ASN A 187 5.97 24.10 -14.55
C ASN A 187 6.38 23.46 -13.22
N TYR A 188 7.09 24.18 -12.35
CA TYR A 188 7.40 23.68 -11.01
C TYR A 188 6.14 23.48 -10.17
N ASP A 189 5.20 24.43 -10.22
CA ASP A 189 3.94 24.33 -9.50
C ASP A 189 3.07 23.18 -10.04
N LEU A 190 2.96 23.04 -11.35
CA LEU A 190 2.26 21.91 -11.98
C LEU A 190 2.90 20.57 -11.62
N LYS A 191 4.23 20.48 -11.62
CA LYS A 191 4.95 19.27 -11.19
C LYS A 191 4.64 18.93 -9.74
N ARG A 192 4.67 19.92 -8.85
CA ARG A 192 4.31 19.74 -7.43
C ARG A 192 2.85 19.30 -7.28
N GLN A 193 1.93 19.87 -8.06
CA GLN A 193 0.53 19.43 -8.07
C GLN A 193 0.39 17.98 -8.52
N ILE A 194 1.11 17.56 -9.56
CA ILE A 194 1.13 16.17 -10.03
C ILE A 194 1.64 15.24 -8.93
N GLU A 195 2.74 15.61 -8.25
CA GLU A 195 3.30 14.84 -7.13
C GLU A 195 2.29 14.70 -5.98
N ILE A 196 1.59 15.79 -5.62
CA ILE A 196 0.53 15.76 -4.59
C ILE A 196 -0.62 14.86 -5.03
N CYS A 197 -1.11 15.00 -6.27
CA CYS A 197 -2.19 14.17 -6.80
C CYS A 197 -1.80 12.68 -6.81
N GLN A 198 -0.56 12.36 -7.18
CA GLN A 198 -0.06 10.99 -7.17
C GLN A 198 0.04 10.44 -5.74
N ALA A 199 0.54 11.23 -4.78
CA ALA A 199 0.59 10.85 -3.37
C ALA A 199 -0.82 10.62 -2.79
N CYS A 200 -1.78 11.50 -3.08
CA CYS A 200 -3.18 11.33 -2.68
C CYS A 200 -3.82 10.07 -3.29
N PHE A 201 -3.51 9.77 -4.56
CA PHE A 201 -4.01 8.56 -5.22
C PHE A 201 -3.47 7.29 -4.56
N LEU A 202 -2.17 7.23 -4.28
CA LEU A 202 -1.56 6.09 -3.58
C LEU A 202 -2.14 5.92 -2.18
N PHE A 203 -2.30 7.01 -1.43
CA PHE A 203 -2.93 6.98 -0.11
C PHE A 203 -4.38 6.48 -0.16
N TYR A 204 -5.15 6.88 -1.16
CA TYR A 204 -6.52 6.40 -1.35
C TYR A 204 -6.56 4.90 -1.64
N GLU A 205 -5.66 4.39 -2.49
CA GLU A 205 -5.59 2.96 -2.79
C GLU A 205 -5.13 2.12 -1.61
N GLU A 206 -4.17 2.61 -0.82
CA GLU A 206 -3.73 1.96 0.41
C GLU A 206 -4.89 1.86 1.42
N ASN A 207 -5.62 2.96 1.65
CA ASN A 207 -6.81 2.95 2.51
C ASN A 207 -7.88 1.99 2.00
N LYS A 208 -8.11 1.92 0.69
CA LYS A 208 -9.07 0.98 0.09
C LYS A 208 -8.70 -0.49 0.35
N ILE A 209 -7.40 -0.83 0.35
CA ILE A 209 -6.93 -2.18 0.68
C ILE A 209 -7.07 -2.45 2.18
N LEU A 210 -6.73 -1.47 3.03
CA LEU A 210 -6.89 -1.55 4.47
C LEU A 210 -8.36 -1.75 4.87
N GLU A 211 -9.29 -1.00 4.29
CA GLU A 211 -10.73 -1.14 4.52
C GLU A 211 -11.25 -2.54 4.15
N LYS A 212 -10.83 -3.09 3.00
CA LYS A 212 -11.20 -4.46 2.61
C LYS A 212 -10.71 -5.48 3.63
N THR A 213 -9.48 -5.32 4.10
CA THR A 213 -8.88 -6.21 5.11
C THR A 213 -9.60 -6.06 6.45
N HIS A 214 -9.92 -4.84 6.87
CA HIS A 214 -10.65 -4.57 8.10
C HIS A 214 -12.06 -5.17 8.05
N ARG A 215 -12.79 -5.00 6.94
CA ARG A 215 -14.10 -5.60 6.73
C ARG A 215 -14.05 -7.13 6.80
N GLN A 216 -13.02 -7.76 6.24
CA GLN A 216 -12.83 -9.21 6.35
C GLN A 216 -12.61 -9.66 7.80
N LYS A 217 -11.82 -8.90 8.57
CA LYS A 217 -11.58 -9.19 10.00
C LYS A 217 -12.87 -9.03 10.83
N ILE A 218 -13.70 -8.02 10.53
CA ILE A 218 -15.00 -7.87 11.18
C ILE A 218 -15.87 -9.13 10.96
N LEU A 219 -15.94 -9.62 9.72
CA LEU A 219 -16.70 -10.84 9.41
C LEU A 219 -16.17 -12.08 10.13
N GLU A 220 -14.86 -12.17 10.35
CA GLU A 220 -14.26 -13.26 11.13
C GLU A 220 -14.62 -13.14 12.62
N VAL A 221 -14.55 -11.94 13.18
CA VAL A 221 -14.98 -11.67 14.55
C VAL A 221 -16.46 -12.00 14.73
N GLU A 222 -17.33 -11.60 13.81
CA GLU A 222 -18.77 -11.94 13.86
C GLU A 222 -19.01 -13.45 13.85
N LYS A 223 -18.27 -14.21 13.03
CA LYS A 223 -18.34 -15.69 13.05
C LYS A 223 -17.90 -16.26 14.39
N LEU A 224 -16.80 -15.77 14.95
CA LEU A 224 -16.33 -16.21 16.26
C LEU A 224 -17.36 -15.88 17.35
N SER A 225 -17.95 -14.69 17.31
CA SER A 225 -19.04 -14.30 18.22
C SER A 225 -20.24 -15.23 18.10
N GLN A 226 -20.63 -15.63 16.88
CA GLN A 226 -21.70 -16.61 16.67
C GLN A 226 -21.34 -17.98 17.28
N THR A 227 -20.12 -18.47 17.08
CA THR A 227 -19.68 -19.75 17.69
C THR A 227 -19.64 -19.68 19.21
N ILE A 228 -19.27 -18.53 19.79
CA ILE A 228 -19.31 -18.32 21.24
C ILE A 228 -20.75 -18.42 21.73
N HIS A 229 -21.70 -17.76 21.06
CA HIS A 229 -23.11 -17.80 21.43
C HIS A 229 -23.69 -19.22 21.38
N GLU A 230 -23.37 -19.99 20.33
CA GLU A 230 -23.77 -21.41 20.22
C GLU A 230 -23.20 -22.25 21.36
N LEU A 231 -21.93 -22.04 21.73
CA LEU A 231 -21.31 -22.72 22.86
C LEU A 231 -21.96 -22.33 24.19
N GLU A 232 -22.32 -21.06 24.37
CA GLU A 232 -23.05 -20.59 25.56
C GLU A 232 -24.42 -21.29 25.68
N GLU A 233 -25.16 -21.44 24.59
CA GLU A 233 -26.43 -22.17 24.57
C GLU A 233 -26.25 -23.66 24.91
N VAL A 234 -25.20 -24.29 24.39
CA VAL A 234 -24.82 -25.67 24.76
C VAL A 234 -24.47 -25.77 26.25
N ILE A 235 -23.76 -24.80 26.81
CA ILE A 235 -23.44 -24.76 28.25
C ILE A 235 -24.71 -24.59 29.08
N LEU A 236 -25.64 -23.71 28.68
CA LEU A 236 -26.92 -23.51 29.35
C LEU A 236 -27.76 -24.79 29.36
N SER A 237 -27.89 -25.45 28.20
CA SER A 237 -28.61 -26.74 28.11
C SER A 237 -27.93 -27.85 28.92
N SER A 238 -26.59 -27.92 28.91
CA SER A 238 -25.82 -28.83 29.76
C SER A 238 -26.06 -28.56 31.25
N GLY A 239 -26.20 -27.29 31.65
CA GLY A 239 -26.56 -26.89 33.01
C GLY A 239 -27.91 -27.45 33.46
N THR A 240 -28.91 -27.47 32.58
CA THR A 240 -30.23 -28.07 32.89
C THR A 240 -30.13 -29.58 33.11
N ASN A 241 -29.37 -30.29 32.27
CA ASN A 241 -29.12 -31.73 32.45
C ASN A 241 -28.36 -32.02 33.75
N ALA A 242 -27.36 -31.19 34.09
CA ALA A 242 -26.62 -31.31 35.35
C ALA A 242 -27.54 -31.11 36.57
N ASN A 243 -28.52 -30.18 36.50
CA ASN A 243 -29.52 -30.00 37.55
C ASN A 243 -30.44 -31.21 37.66
N ALA A 244 -30.93 -31.77 36.54
CA ALA A 244 -31.71 -33.00 36.56
C ALA A 244 -30.94 -34.18 37.20
N ILE A 245 -29.64 -34.32 36.89
CA ILE A 245 -28.78 -35.34 37.51
C ILE A 245 -28.68 -35.11 39.02
N ARG A 246 -28.52 -33.86 39.49
CA ARG A 246 -28.51 -33.54 40.92
C ARG A 246 -29.84 -33.89 41.60
N ASP A 247 -30.97 -33.63 40.95
CA ASP A 247 -32.30 -33.96 41.46
C ASP A 247 -32.51 -35.48 41.56
N TYR A 248 -32.17 -36.25 40.52
CA TYR A 248 -32.21 -37.70 40.58
C TYR A 248 -31.29 -38.26 41.67
N ARG A 249 -30.10 -37.69 41.84
CA ARG A 249 -29.18 -38.08 42.92
C ARG A 249 -29.77 -37.82 44.31
N ARG A 250 -30.48 -36.71 44.49
CA ARG A 250 -31.22 -36.41 45.72
C ARG A 250 -32.32 -37.44 45.97
N GLN A 251 -33.17 -37.73 44.97
CA GLN A 251 -34.23 -38.74 45.06
C GLN A 251 -33.68 -40.14 45.39
N ILE A 252 -32.57 -40.55 44.77
CA ILE A 252 -31.90 -41.81 45.08
C ILE A 252 -31.47 -41.85 46.55
N SER A 253 -30.95 -40.74 47.08
CA SER A 253 -30.50 -40.66 48.47
C SER A 253 -31.67 -40.74 49.45
N GLU A 254 -32.80 -40.09 49.14
CA GLU A 254 -34.06 -40.16 49.90
C GLU A 254 -34.61 -41.60 49.92
N LEU A 255 -34.77 -42.22 48.74
CA LEU A 255 -35.17 -43.62 48.60
C LEU A 255 -34.23 -44.58 49.33
N GLN A 256 -32.93 -44.27 49.38
CA GLN A 256 -31.97 -45.09 50.11
C GLN A 256 -32.16 -44.97 51.62
N GLU A 257 -32.54 -43.80 52.16
CA GLU A 257 -32.87 -43.67 53.58
C GLU A 257 -34.20 -44.34 53.91
N GLU A 258 -35.22 -44.18 53.06
CA GLU A 258 -36.50 -44.90 53.20
C GLU A 258 -36.30 -46.42 53.18
N LYS A 259 -35.44 -46.92 52.29
CA LYS A 259 -35.06 -48.33 52.28
C LYS A 259 -34.43 -48.73 53.61
N ARG A 260 -33.52 -47.92 54.18
CA ARG A 260 -32.91 -48.21 55.49
C ARG A 260 -33.95 -48.20 56.61
N THR A 261 -34.94 -47.29 56.60
CA THR A 261 -36.02 -47.28 57.60
C THR A 261 -36.92 -48.51 57.48
N LEU A 262 -37.32 -48.87 56.25
CA LEU A 262 -38.12 -50.07 55.98
C LEU A 262 -37.35 -51.36 56.32
N GLU A 263 -36.04 -51.42 56.07
CA GLU A 263 -35.21 -52.56 56.50
C GLU A 263 -35.17 -52.71 58.02
N ARG A 264 -35.07 -51.58 58.76
CA ARG A 264 -35.15 -51.59 60.23
C ARG A 264 -36.52 -52.03 60.71
N GLU A 265 -37.60 -51.58 60.07
CA GLU A 265 -38.97 -52.01 60.38
C GLU A 265 -39.21 -53.49 60.10
N LEU A 266 -38.78 -53.96 58.93
CA LEU A 266 -38.84 -55.37 58.56
C LEU A 266 -38.08 -56.22 59.57
N ALA A 267 -36.90 -55.78 60.03
CA ALA A 267 -36.16 -56.47 61.09
C ALA A 267 -36.97 -56.52 62.40
N ARG A 268 -37.60 -55.41 62.81
CA ARG A 268 -38.49 -55.37 64.00
C ARG A 268 -39.66 -56.33 63.87
N VAL A 269 -40.34 -56.34 62.72
CA VAL A 269 -41.48 -57.24 62.44
C VAL A 269 -41.04 -58.70 62.39
N LYS A 270 -39.87 -59.01 61.82
CA LYS A 270 -39.31 -60.37 61.86
C LYS A 270 -39.07 -60.83 63.30
N VAL A 271 -38.51 -59.97 64.15
CA VAL A 271 -38.29 -60.30 65.57
C VAL A 271 -39.62 -60.50 66.29
N SER A 272 -40.64 -59.65 66.08
CA SER A 272 -41.95 -59.83 66.71
C SER A 272 -42.68 -61.07 66.19
N ALA A 273 -42.64 -61.33 64.88
CA ALA A 273 -43.19 -62.55 64.28
C ALA A 273 -42.50 -63.81 64.81
N ASN A 274 -41.17 -63.79 64.95
CA ASN A 274 -40.43 -64.88 65.58
C ASN A 274 -40.83 -65.07 67.04
N ARG A 275 -41.02 -63.97 67.81
CA ARG A 275 -41.53 -64.05 69.19
C ARG A 275 -42.92 -64.68 69.24
N VAL A 276 -43.85 -64.27 68.38
CA VAL A 276 -45.19 -64.85 68.29
C VAL A 276 -45.13 -66.32 67.88
N ALA A 277 -44.31 -66.67 66.88
CA ALA A 277 -44.12 -68.06 66.47
C ALA A 277 -43.56 -68.93 67.60
N THR A 278 -42.62 -68.41 68.41
CA THR A 278 -42.13 -69.10 69.61
C THR A 278 -43.20 -69.24 70.68
N VAL A 279 -44.01 -68.18 70.93
CA VAL A 279 -45.15 -68.25 71.87
C VAL A 279 -46.16 -69.30 71.40
N MET A 280 -46.57 -69.26 70.13
CA MET A 280 -47.47 -70.27 69.56
C MET A 280 -46.85 -71.68 69.62
N ALA A 281 -45.57 -71.84 69.28
CA ALA A 281 -44.90 -73.14 69.38
C ALA A 281 -44.83 -73.66 70.83
N ASN A 282 -44.75 -72.76 71.82
CA ASN A 282 -44.81 -73.12 73.24
C ASN A 282 -46.25 -73.42 73.70
N GLU A 283 -47.27 -72.69 73.22
CA GLU A 283 -48.69 -73.04 73.43
C GLU A 283 -49.00 -74.44 72.85
N TRP A 284 -48.38 -74.80 71.72
CA TRP A 284 -48.44 -76.15 71.14
C TRP A 284 -47.66 -77.21 71.94
N LYS A 285 -46.89 -76.79 72.96
CA LYS A 285 -46.04 -77.65 73.78
C LYS A 285 -46.65 -77.95 75.16
N ASP A 286 -47.56 -77.09 75.65
CA ASP A 286 -48.09 -77.20 77.01
C ASP A 286 -49.37 -78.08 77.12
N GLU A 287 -50.07 -78.38 76.02
CA GLU A 287 -51.21 -79.31 76.03
C GLU A 287 -50.90 -80.61 75.26
N ASN A 288 -50.30 -81.56 75.98
CA ASN A 288 -50.13 -82.98 75.62
C ASN A 288 -49.45 -83.27 74.28
N ASP A 289 -48.11 -83.31 74.32
CA ASP A 289 -47.22 -84.30 73.68
C ASP A 289 -47.74 -85.01 72.41
N LYS A 290 -48.15 -84.22 71.41
CA LYS A 290 -48.41 -84.68 70.03
C LYS A 290 -47.46 -83.97 69.08
N VAL A 291 -46.17 -84.23 69.27
CA VAL A 291 -45.18 -83.95 68.23
C VAL A 291 -45.49 -84.90 67.07
N MET A 292 -45.86 -84.35 65.91
CA MET A 292 -45.99 -85.11 64.65
C MET A 292 -44.73 -85.96 64.46
N PRO A 293 -44.81 -87.30 64.44
CA PRO A 293 -43.63 -88.15 64.37
C PRO A 293 -42.80 -87.77 63.15
N VAL A 294 -41.54 -87.39 63.36
CA VAL A 294 -40.60 -87.02 62.28
C VAL A 294 -40.57 -88.07 61.16
N ARG A 295 -40.85 -89.34 61.48
CA ARG A 295 -41.05 -90.42 60.52
C ARG A 295 -42.24 -90.22 59.58
N GLN A 296 -43.41 -89.84 60.11
CA GLN A 296 -44.59 -89.56 59.29
C GLN A 296 -44.36 -88.34 58.40
N TRP A 297 -43.75 -87.28 58.93
CA TRP A 297 -43.43 -86.11 58.13
C TRP A 297 -42.43 -86.38 57.01
N LEU A 298 -41.40 -87.19 57.28
CA LEU A 298 -40.44 -87.60 56.24
C LEU A 298 -41.09 -88.52 55.20
N GLU A 299 -42.02 -89.38 55.60
CA GLU A 299 -42.75 -90.26 54.67
C GLU A 299 -43.75 -89.46 53.82
N GLU A 300 -44.51 -88.54 54.40
CA GLU A 300 -45.39 -87.62 53.66
C GLU A 300 -44.58 -86.73 52.70
N ARG A 301 -43.41 -86.24 53.13
CA ARG A 301 -42.49 -85.49 52.25
C ARG A 301 -41.97 -86.36 51.10
N ARG A 302 -41.70 -87.64 51.33
CA ARG A 302 -41.27 -88.62 50.31
C ARG A 302 -42.41 -88.92 49.33
N ILE A 303 -43.63 -89.11 49.82
CA ILE A 303 -44.84 -89.33 49.01
C ILE A 303 -45.12 -88.10 48.14
N MET A 304 -45.11 -86.90 48.72
CA MET A 304 -45.31 -85.64 47.99
C MET A 304 -44.24 -85.42 46.90
N GLN A 305 -42.97 -85.75 47.17
CA GLN A 305 -41.92 -85.70 46.14
C GLN A 305 -42.14 -86.73 45.02
N ALA A 306 -42.56 -87.95 45.35
CA ALA A 306 -42.87 -88.98 44.36
C ALA A 306 -44.09 -88.59 43.50
N GLU A 307 -45.14 -88.02 44.10
CA GLU A 307 -46.30 -87.50 43.38
C GLU A 307 -45.94 -86.32 42.48
N MET A 308 -45.10 -85.40 42.95
CA MET A 308 -44.60 -84.29 42.13
C MET A 308 -43.85 -84.79 40.91
N GLN A 309 -43.02 -85.84 41.07
CA GLN A 309 -42.29 -86.43 39.96
C GLN A 309 -43.22 -87.14 38.97
N ARG A 310 -44.22 -87.88 39.46
CA ARG A 310 -45.28 -88.48 38.64
C ARG A 310 -46.10 -87.43 37.88
N LEU A 311 -46.40 -86.29 38.50
CA LEU A 311 -47.10 -85.18 37.83
C LEU A 311 -46.24 -84.55 36.74
N LYS A 312 -44.93 -84.40 36.97
CA LYS A 312 -43.99 -83.93 35.92
C LYS A 312 -43.93 -84.90 34.73
N GLU A 313 -43.90 -86.21 34.98
CA GLU A 313 -43.95 -87.22 33.91
C GLU A 313 -45.28 -87.19 33.15
N LYS A 314 -46.40 -87.05 33.87
CA LYS A 314 -47.73 -86.92 33.26
C LYS A 314 -47.85 -85.65 32.42
N LEU A 315 -47.27 -84.53 32.88
CA LEU A 315 -47.18 -83.29 32.12
C LEU A 315 -46.38 -83.49 30.84
N ALA A 316 -45.21 -84.14 30.91
CA ALA A 316 -44.39 -84.43 29.73
C ALA A 316 -45.10 -85.34 28.71
N ILE A 317 -45.90 -86.31 29.17
CA ILE A 317 -46.75 -87.13 28.28
C ILE A 317 -47.84 -86.28 27.63
N SER A 318 -48.52 -85.42 28.40
CA SER A 318 -49.54 -84.51 27.89
C SER A 318 -48.97 -83.54 26.86
N GLU A 319 -47.78 -82.98 27.09
CA GLU A 319 -47.08 -82.11 26.14
C GLU A 319 -46.72 -82.82 24.84
N ARG A 320 -46.24 -84.08 24.90
CA ARG A 320 -45.98 -84.88 23.68
C ARG A 320 -47.27 -85.19 22.93
N THR A 321 -48.35 -85.49 23.65
CA THR A 321 -49.67 -85.79 23.06
C THR A 321 -50.24 -84.55 22.37
N ALA A 322 -50.23 -83.39 23.03
CA ALA A 322 -50.66 -82.12 22.45
C ALA A 322 -49.84 -81.72 21.21
N LYS A 323 -48.52 -81.98 21.20
CA LYS A 323 -47.69 -81.78 20.01
C LYS A 323 -48.07 -82.70 18.85
N ALA A 324 -48.35 -83.97 19.12
CA ALA A 324 -48.82 -84.91 18.09
C ALA A 324 -50.21 -84.51 17.54
N GLU A 325 -51.12 -84.06 18.41
CA GLU A 325 -52.43 -83.53 18.01
C GLU A 325 -52.31 -82.26 17.17
N SER A 326 -51.41 -81.33 17.52
CA SER A 326 -51.12 -80.15 16.69
C SER A 326 -50.62 -80.55 15.30
N GLN A 327 -49.70 -81.51 15.22
CA GLN A 327 -49.19 -81.99 13.93
C GLN A 327 -50.27 -82.69 13.09
N LEU A 328 -51.18 -83.42 13.73
CA LEU A 328 -52.33 -84.02 13.06
C LEU A 328 -53.30 -82.94 12.57
N LYS A 329 -53.56 -81.91 13.39
CA LYS A 329 -54.37 -80.75 13.01
C LYS A 329 -53.79 -80.04 11.79
N ASP A 330 -52.48 -79.84 11.73
CA ASP A 330 -51.82 -79.23 10.57
C ASP A 330 -51.94 -80.12 9.31
N LYS A 331 -51.78 -81.44 9.45
CA LYS A 331 -52.02 -82.39 8.34
C LYS A 331 -53.46 -82.38 7.85
N LEU A 332 -54.43 -82.36 8.76
CA LEU A 332 -55.86 -82.27 8.42
C LEU A 332 -56.19 -80.93 7.78
N LYS A 333 -55.61 -79.83 8.28
CA LYS A 333 -55.75 -78.50 7.69
C LYS A 333 -55.19 -78.47 6.26
N LEU A 334 -54.02 -79.07 6.01
CA LEU A 334 -53.46 -79.18 4.66
C LEU A 334 -54.34 -80.03 3.72
N ARG A 335 -54.93 -81.12 4.23
CA ARG A 335 -55.91 -81.92 3.46
C ARG A 335 -57.17 -81.11 3.15
N LEU A 336 -57.67 -80.33 4.11
CA LEU A 336 -58.82 -79.46 3.93
C LEU A 336 -58.53 -78.38 2.89
N THR A 337 -57.38 -77.70 2.95
CA THR A 337 -57.00 -76.69 1.94
C THR A 337 -56.84 -77.32 0.55
N THR A 338 -56.28 -78.53 0.46
CA THR A 338 -56.20 -79.27 -0.82
C THR A 338 -57.60 -79.62 -1.38
N LEU A 339 -58.54 -80.01 -0.51
CA LEU A 339 -59.94 -80.26 -0.90
C LEU A 339 -60.68 -78.97 -1.26
N GLU A 340 -60.48 -77.88 -0.53
CA GLU A 340 -61.06 -76.56 -0.83
C GLU A 340 -60.52 -76.00 -2.15
N GLU A 341 -59.25 -76.21 -2.48
CA GLU A 341 -58.65 -75.89 -3.78
C GLU A 341 -59.22 -76.79 -4.89
N GLY A 342 -59.39 -78.10 -4.63
CA GLY A 342 -60.08 -79.01 -5.55
C GLY A 342 -61.55 -78.63 -5.80
N LEU A 343 -62.25 -78.10 -4.78
CA LEU A 343 -63.65 -77.71 -4.85
C LEU A 343 -63.83 -76.31 -5.50
N LYS A 344 -62.85 -75.40 -5.37
CA LYS A 344 -62.83 -74.12 -6.10
C LYS A 344 -62.70 -74.29 -7.62
N HIS A 345 -62.23 -75.43 -8.10
CA HIS A 345 -62.17 -75.77 -9.52
C HIS A 345 -63.45 -76.44 -10.06
N PHE A 346 -64.44 -76.73 -9.20
CA PHE A 346 -65.72 -77.35 -9.58
C PHE A 346 -66.90 -76.80 -8.75
N SER A 347 -67.23 -75.52 -8.84
CA SER A 347 -68.62 -75.07 -8.67
C SER A 347 -68.78 -73.61 -9.08
N SER A 348 -69.23 -73.43 -10.30
CA SER A 348 -69.74 -72.17 -10.84
C SER A 348 -71.20 -71.99 -10.42
N HIS A 349 -71.48 -70.81 -9.87
CA HIS A 349 -72.73 -70.04 -9.99
C HIS A 349 -73.87 -70.17 -8.96
N PRO A 350 -74.59 -69.04 -8.72
CA PRO A 350 -75.02 -68.61 -7.38
C PRO A 350 -76.53 -68.30 -7.27
N VAL A 351 -77.10 -68.28 -6.06
CA VAL A 351 -78.33 -67.53 -5.70
C VAL A 351 -78.28 -67.26 -4.19
N SER A 352 -77.92 -66.06 -3.73
CA SER A 352 -78.77 -64.88 -3.43
C SER A 352 -79.83 -65.10 -2.34
N SER A 353 -79.61 -64.56 -1.13
CA SER A 353 -80.36 -63.41 -0.56
C SER A 353 -79.96 -63.09 0.90
N ASN A 354 -79.73 -61.79 1.14
CA ASN A 354 -79.29 -61.04 2.34
C ASN A 354 -80.35 -61.02 3.49
N PRO A 355 -80.25 -60.18 4.56
CA PRO A 355 -79.13 -59.37 5.12
C PRO A 355 -78.95 -59.52 6.65
N GLY A 356 -77.85 -58.99 7.21
CA GLY A 356 -77.73 -58.82 8.65
C GLY A 356 -76.43 -58.13 9.08
N SER A 357 -76.47 -56.80 9.08
CA SER A 357 -75.47 -55.84 9.59
C SER A 357 -74.78 -56.24 10.90
N THR A 358 -73.47 -55.99 11.02
CA THR A 358 -72.95 -54.78 11.68
C THR A 358 -71.49 -54.92 12.17
N SER A 359 -70.72 -53.86 11.91
CA SER A 359 -69.59 -53.33 12.70
C SER A 359 -68.36 -54.20 13.01
N GLN A 360 -67.27 -53.89 12.30
CA GLN A 360 -65.91 -53.60 12.79
C GLN A 360 -65.82 -53.16 14.28
N PRO A 361 -64.66 -53.23 15.00
CA PRO A 361 -63.34 -52.88 14.47
C PRO A 361 -62.07 -53.53 15.09
N ARG A 362 -60.96 -53.21 14.41
CA ARG A 362 -59.60 -52.86 14.88
C ARG A 362 -59.17 -53.18 16.32
N GLY A 363 -57.91 -53.63 16.41
CA GLY A 363 -56.99 -53.38 17.52
C GLY A 363 -56.01 -54.55 17.66
N SER A 364 -54.80 -54.45 17.10
CA SER A 364 -53.55 -54.10 17.81
C SER A 364 -53.13 -55.18 18.82
N SER A 365 -51.91 -55.67 18.92
CA SER A 365 -50.60 -55.34 18.36
C SER A 365 -49.63 -56.42 18.88
N VAL A 366 -48.38 -56.35 18.40
CA VAL A 366 -47.16 -56.93 18.99
C VAL A 366 -47.03 -58.45 18.80
N GLY A 367 -45.95 -59.02 18.28
CA GLY A 367 -44.63 -58.53 17.92
C GLY A 367 -43.63 -59.69 17.99
N SER A 368 -42.46 -59.50 17.37
CA SER A 368 -41.27 -60.36 17.39
C SER A 368 -41.33 -61.59 16.48
N SER A 369 -40.28 -62.04 15.81
CA SER A 369 -38.90 -61.61 15.55
C SER A 369 -38.31 -62.63 14.55
N LEU A 370 -37.10 -62.36 14.03
CA LEU A 370 -36.08 -63.33 13.57
C LEU A 370 -35.75 -63.37 12.07
N PHE A 371 -34.43 -63.19 11.84
CA PHE A 371 -33.58 -63.75 10.76
C PHE A 371 -33.92 -63.32 9.30
N GLN A 372 -33.03 -63.31 8.30
CA GLN A 372 -31.75 -63.99 8.07
C GLN A 372 -31.03 -63.32 6.86
N LYS A 373 -29.70 -63.48 6.78
CA LYS A 373 -28.81 -63.38 5.60
C LYS A 373 -29.41 -64.02 4.31
N PRO A 374 -28.99 -63.68 3.06
CA PRO A 374 -27.61 -63.94 2.60
C PRO A 374 -27.02 -63.08 1.45
N ASN A 375 -25.74 -63.41 1.21
CA ASN A 375 -24.76 -63.04 0.18
C ASN A 375 -25.09 -63.69 -1.19
N ILE A 376 -24.65 -63.10 -2.32
CA ILE A 376 -24.14 -63.75 -3.55
C ILE A 376 -23.56 -62.68 -4.51
N LYS A 377 -22.39 -63.00 -5.09
CA LYS A 377 -21.68 -62.29 -6.18
C LYS A 377 -22.04 -62.89 -7.55
N SER A 378 -22.01 -62.09 -8.61
CA SER A 378 -21.49 -62.51 -9.93
C SER A 378 -21.17 -61.32 -10.85
N ASN A 379 -20.00 -61.38 -11.47
CA ASN A 379 -19.46 -60.53 -12.55
C ASN A 379 -20.27 -60.65 -13.86
N ILE A 380 -20.09 -59.69 -14.79
CA ILE A 380 -19.40 -59.88 -16.10
C ILE A 380 -19.45 -58.59 -16.94
N GLU A 381 -18.37 -58.43 -17.72
CA GLU A 381 -17.88 -57.40 -18.65
C GLU A 381 -18.76 -57.05 -19.86
N SER A 382 -18.48 -55.88 -20.48
CA SER A 382 -18.13 -55.66 -21.92
C SER A 382 -18.53 -54.22 -22.35
N VAL A 383 -17.63 -53.30 -22.74
CA VAL A 383 -16.80 -53.12 -23.96
C VAL A 383 -17.40 -52.08 -24.95
N THR A 384 -16.55 -51.12 -25.36
CA THR A 384 -16.56 -50.23 -26.57
C THR A 384 -17.66 -49.15 -26.72
N GLY A 385 -17.44 -47.95 -27.27
CA GLY A 385 -16.28 -47.32 -27.88
C GLY A 385 -16.69 -46.01 -28.61
N ASN A 386 -15.80 -45.01 -28.59
CA ASN A 386 -15.52 -43.90 -29.54
C ASN A 386 -16.65 -43.04 -30.17
N LEU A 387 -16.44 -41.71 -30.22
CA LEU A 387 -16.03 -40.95 -31.42
C LEU A 387 -16.02 -39.42 -31.19
N ILE A 388 -14.94 -38.76 -31.63
CA ILE A 388 -14.79 -37.30 -31.87
C ILE A 388 -15.02 -37.05 -33.37
N PRO A 389 -15.45 -35.86 -33.80
CA PRO A 389 -14.65 -35.16 -34.83
C PRO A 389 -14.53 -33.63 -34.67
N SER A 390 -13.44 -33.10 -35.23
CA SER A 390 -12.96 -31.70 -35.24
C SER A 390 -13.31 -30.91 -36.52
N SER A 391 -13.24 -29.56 -36.51
CA SER A 391 -12.67 -28.66 -37.57
C SER A 391 -12.97 -27.15 -37.26
N ILE A 392 -11.99 -26.24 -37.12
CA ILE A 392 -11.28 -25.35 -38.10
C ILE A 392 -12.17 -24.32 -38.84
N ILE A 393 -11.81 -23.01 -38.79
CA ILE A 393 -11.90 -22.01 -39.89
C ILE A 393 -10.94 -20.80 -39.62
N LYS A 394 -10.26 -20.36 -40.70
CA LYS A 394 -9.33 -19.22 -40.86
C LYS A 394 -10.02 -17.99 -41.50
N LYS A 395 -9.49 -16.77 -41.29
CA LYS A 395 -9.32 -15.62 -42.25
C LYS A 395 -8.86 -14.38 -41.47
N LYS A 396 -7.69 -13.73 -41.64
CA LYS A 396 -6.95 -13.02 -42.72
C LYS A 396 -7.39 -11.55 -42.96
N TYR A 397 -6.41 -10.64 -42.85
CA TYR A 397 -6.42 -9.16 -42.88
C TYR A 397 -6.67 -8.48 -44.25
N ALA A 398 -7.14 -7.23 -44.21
CA ALA A 398 -6.88 -6.10 -45.14
C ALA A 398 -7.22 -4.77 -44.40
N SER A 399 -6.27 -3.93 -43.99
CA SER A 399 -5.68 -2.76 -44.68
C SER A 399 -6.66 -1.85 -45.44
N ALA A 400 -7.05 -0.73 -44.84
CA ALA A 400 -7.39 0.53 -45.53
C ALA A 400 -7.23 1.72 -44.57
N GLU A 401 -6.27 2.56 -44.94
CA GLU A 401 -5.97 3.92 -44.51
C GLU A 401 -7.20 4.84 -44.51
N ASN A 402 -7.35 5.70 -43.48
CA ASN A 402 -8.09 6.96 -43.59
C ASN A 402 -7.67 7.94 -42.48
N MET A 403 -7.06 9.04 -42.92
CA MET A 403 -6.81 10.25 -42.15
C MET A 403 -8.13 10.90 -41.72
N LEU A 404 -8.29 11.25 -40.44
CA LEU A 404 -9.31 12.21 -40.03
C LEU A 404 -8.74 13.25 -39.06
N LYS A 405 -8.93 14.49 -39.49
CA LYS A 405 -8.40 15.75 -38.98
C LYS A 405 -8.94 16.10 -37.59
N LYS A 406 -8.12 16.90 -36.91
CA LYS A 406 -8.40 17.78 -35.76
C LYS A 406 -9.78 18.47 -35.81
N GLY A 407 -10.36 18.65 -34.63
CA GLY A 407 -11.41 19.64 -34.30
C GLY A 407 -11.82 19.47 -32.83
N ILE A 408 -11.18 20.16 -31.89
CA ILE A 408 -11.71 21.37 -31.19
C ILE A 408 -13.20 21.22 -30.83
N TRP A 409 -13.48 20.86 -29.57
CA TRP A 409 -14.80 20.99 -28.99
C TRP A 409 -14.85 22.28 -28.17
N ALA A 410 -15.36 23.34 -28.79
CA ALA A 410 -15.93 24.48 -28.08
C ALA A 410 -17.45 24.36 -28.18
N SER A 411 -18.15 24.30 -27.05
CA SER A 411 -19.58 24.66 -27.04
C SER A 411 -20.00 25.24 -25.70
N ARG A 412 -20.22 26.55 -25.76
CA ARG A 412 -20.92 27.45 -24.84
C ARG A 412 -22.07 26.79 -24.08
N ASN A 413 -22.10 26.94 -22.76
CA ASN A 413 -23.35 26.94 -22.02
C ASN A 413 -23.78 28.39 -21.75
N LYS A 414 -24.96 28.72 -22.27
CA LYS A 414 -25.69 29.97 -22.08
C LYS A 414 -26.46 29.84 -20.76
N VAL A 415 -26.16 30.72 -19.82
CA VAL A 415 -26.88 30.92 -18.57
C VAL A 415 -28.29 31.44 -18.89
N ALA A 416 -29.32 30.78 -18.35
CA ALA A 416 -30.67 31.32 -18.26
C ALA A 416 -31.09 31.24 -16.79
N ASP A 417 -31.17 32.42 -16.20
CA ASP A 417 -31.67 32.69 -14.86
C ASP A 417 -33.21 32.69 -14.90
N ASN A 418 -33.87 32.08 -13.92
CA ASN A 418 -35.22 32.46 -13.56
C ASN A 418 -35.58 32.01 -12.13
N SER A 419 -36.29 32.90 -11.46
CA SER A 419 -36.38 33.03 -10.01
C SER A 419 -37.72 32.55 -9.43
N LYS A 420 -37.65 32.11 -8.16
CA LYS A 420 -38.67 32.11 -7.08
C LYS A 420 -40.00 31.35 -7.26
N SER A 421 -40.29 30.43 -6.34
CA SER A 421 -41.46 30.51 -5.42
C SER A 421 -41.36 29.46 -4.29
N ASN A 422 -42.05 29.73 -3.20
CA ASN A 422 -41.88 29.27 -1.83
C ASN A 422 -42.84 28.10 -1.45
N GLY A 423 -42.45 27.27 -0.47
CA GLY A 423 -43.38 26.73 0.56
C GLY A 423 -44.10 25.38 0.37
N ASN A 424 -43.52 24.36 1.01
CA ASN A 424 -44.10 23.34 1.92
C ASN A 424 -45.03 22.17 1.48
N ASN A 425 -44.66 21.02 2.05
CA ASN A 425 -45.41 19.82 2.51
C ASN A 425 -45.59 18.59 1.58
N ASP A 426 -44.72 17.61 1.87
CA ASP A 426 -45.03 16.24 2.32
C ASP A 426 -45.50 15.15 1.32
N LEU A 427 -45.06 13.92 1.65
CA LEU A 427 -45.48 12.59 1.18
C LEU A 427 -44.83 12.02 -0.09
N SER A 428 -43.76 11.24 0.16
CA SER A 428 -43.42 9.95 -0.48
C SER A 428 -44.21 9.58 -1.74
N SER A 429 -43.64 9.90 -2.90
CA SER A 429 -44.00 9.28 -4.18
C SER A 429 -42.72 9.03 -4.96
N ASN A 430 -42.23 7.79 -4.86
CA ASN A 430 -41.30 7.10 -5.74
C ASN A 430 -40.37 7.98 -6.59
N ASP A 431 -39.09 7.91 -6.26
CA ASP A 431 -37.92 8.29 -7.05
C ASP A 431 -37.89 7.53 -8.40
N MET A 432 -38.81 7.87 -9.30
CA MET A 432 -38.82 7.42 -10.69
C MET A 432 -38.08 8.47 -11.51
N VAL A 433 -36.75 8.33 -11.57
CA VAL A 433 -35.90 9.03 -12.53
C VAL A 433 -36.48 8.81 -13.94
N SER A 434 -36.82 9.90 -14.63
CA SER A 434 -37.44 9.88 -15.96
C SER A 434 -36.71 8.92 -16.92
N GLY A 435 -37.45 8.01 -17.57
CA GLY A 435 -36.88 7.00 -18.48
C GLY A 435 -36.01 7.59 -19.60
N PHE A 436 -36.28 8.83 -20.02
CA PHE A 436 -35.45 9.58 -20.96
C PHE A 436 -34.02 9.84 -20.44
N LEU A 437 -33.85 10.05 -19.14
CA LEU A 437 -32.54 10.20 -18.52
C LEU A 437 -31.79 8.87 -18.49
N TYR A 438 -32.49 7.76 -18.26
CA TYR A 438 -31.92 6.42 -18.39
C TYR A 438 -31.50 6.10 -19.82
N ASP A 439 -32.33 6.42 -20.82
CA ASP A 439 -32.00 6.19 -22.24
C ASP A 439 -30.78 7.03 -22.67
N ARG A 440 -30.71 8.29 -22.23
CA ARG A 440 -29.58 9.17 -22.49
C ARG A 440 -28.31 8.67 -21.79
N LEU A 441 -28.42 8.27 -20.53
CA LEU A 441 -27.31 7.72 -19.77
C LEU A 441 -26.83 6.39 -20.38
N GLN A 442 -27.75 5.52 -20.77
CA GLN A 442 -27.46 4.24 -21.42
C GLN A 442 -26.74 4.45 -22.76
N LYS A 443 -27.19 5.42 -23.57
CA LYS A 443 -26.53 5.78 -24.82
C LYS A 443 -25.11 6.31 -24.59
N GLU A 444 -24.91 7.15 -23.58
CA GLU A 444 -23.59 7.66 -23.22
C GLU A 444 -22.67 6.54 -22.72
N VAL A 445 -23.17 5.62 -21.89
CA VAL A 445 -22.42 4.43 -21.44
C VAL A 445 -22.03 3.54 -22.61
N ILE A 446 -22.92 3.32 -23.58
CA ILE A 446 -22.61 2.53 -24.78
C ILE A 446 -21.53 3.22 -25.62
N ASN A 447 -21.63 4.54 -25.82
CA ASN A 447 -20.63 5.31 -26.55
C ASN A 447 -19.27 5.30 -25.86
N LEU A 448 -19.26 5.46 -24.53
CA LEU A 448 -18.03 5.38 -23.73
C LEU A 448 -17.40 3.99 -23.81
N ARG A 449 -18.19 2.91 -23.72
CA ARG A 449 -17.68 1.53 -23.89
C ARG A 449 -17.02 1.33 -25.25
N LYS A 450 -17.66 1.78 -26.33
CA LYS A 450 -17.09 1.70 -27.69
C LYS A 450 -15.80 2.52 -27.83
N SER A 451 -15.77 3.72 -27.26
CA SER A 451 -14.57 4.57 -27.24
C SER A 451 -13.42 3.92 -26.46
N CYS A 452 -13.72 3.29 -25.32
CA CYS A 452 -12.72 2.54 -24.54
C CYS A 452 -12.17 1.36 -25.33
N GLU A 453 -13.02 0.56 -25.98
CA GLU A 453 -12.60 -0.61 -26.78
C GLU A 453 -11.69 -0.21 -27.96
N ILE A 454 -12.00 0.92 -28.62
CA ILE A 454 -11.14 1.48 -29.68
C ILE A 454 -9.79 1.94 -29.10
N LYS A 455 -9.80 2.64 -27.96
CA LYS A 455 -8.57 3.09 -27.29
C LYS A 455 -7.73 1.92 -26.81
N GLU A 456 -8.34 0.86 -26.31
CA GLU A 456 -7.67 -0.36 -25.84
C GLU A 456 -7.04 -1.12 -27.01
N SER A 457 -7.72 -1.22 -28.14
CA SER A 457 -7.14 -1.75 -29.39
C SER A 457 -5.95 -0.92 -29.87
N SER A 458 -6.05 0.42 -29.83
CA SER A 458 -4.94 1.31 -30.19
C SER A 458 -3.76 1.20 -29.21
N LEU A 459 -4.03 1.09 -27.91
CA LEU A 459 -3.00 0.91 -26.90
C LEU A 459 -2.27 -0.42 -27.10
N HIS A 460 -3.01 -1.50 -27.39
CA HIS A 460 -2.42 -2.79 -27.71
C HIS A 460 -1.46 -2.73 -28.90
N THR A 461 -1.83 -2.03 -29.99
CA THR A 461 -0.91 -1.84 -31.13
C THR A 461 0.36 -1.06 -30.77
N LYS A 462 0.25 -0.07 -29.88
CA LYS A 462 1.42 0.69 -29.39
C LYS A 462 2.30 -0.16 -28.48
N ASP A 463 1.72 -1.02 -27.66
CA ASP A 463 2.48 -1.95 -26.81
C ASP A 463 3.27 -2.95 -27.65
N GLU A 464 2.70 -3.44 -28.76
CA GLU A 464 3.42 -4.27 -29.73
C GLU A 464 4.59 -3.52 -30.37
N GLU A 465 4.40 -2.26 -30.74
CA GLU A 465 5.46 -1.41 -31.29
C GLU A 465 6.58 -1.17 -30.27
N ILE A 466 6.23 -0.84 -29.02
CA ILE A 466 7.19 -0.67 -27.92
C ILE A 466 7.98 -1.96 -27.72
N LYS A 467 7.31 -3.13 -27.69
CA LYS A 467 7.96 -4.42 -27.56
C LYS A 467 8.96 -4.70 -28.68
N MET A 468 8.66 -4.27 -29.91
CA MET A 468 9.58 -4.39 -31.04
C MET A 468 10.76 -3.42 -30.92
N LEU A 469 10.53 -2.19 -30.45
CA LEU A 469 11.58 -1.21 -30.19
C LEU A 469 12.53 -1.67 -29.07
N THR A 470 12.00 -2.21 -27.97
CA THR A 470 12.81 -2.78 -26.89
C THR A 470 13.74 -3.87 -27.42
N LYS A 471 13.23 -4.80 -28.23
CA LYS A 471 14.05 -5.83 -28.87
C LYS A 471 15.15 -5.25 -29.77
N LYS A 472 14.86 -4.16 -30.50
CA LYS A 472 15.87 -3.47 -31.32
C LYS A 472 16.94 -2.81 -30.46
N VAL A 473 16.56 -2.16 -29.36
CA VAL A 473 17.48 -1.55 -28.39
C VAL A 473 18.39 -2.62 -27.76
N ASP A 474 17.83 -3.77 -27.37
CA ASP A 474 18.62 -4.87 -26.82
C ASP A 474 19.62 -5.44 -27.84
N ALA A 475 19.21 -5.55 -29.10
CA ALA A 475 20.08 -5.99 -30.19
C ALA A 475 21.21 -4.99 -30.45
N LEU A 476 20.91 -3.68 -30.46
CA LEU A 476 21.91 -2.62 -30.62
C LEU A 476 22.88 -2.57 -29.44
N THR A 477 22.38 -2.71 -28.22
CA THR A 477 23.20 -2.75 -27.00
C THR A 477 24.20 -3.92 -27.07
N LYS A 478 23.75 -5.11 -27.49
CA LYS A 478 24.62 -6.27 -27.69
C LYS A 478 25.65 -6.05 -28.80
N ALA A 479 25.26 -5.43 -29.91
CA ALA A 479 26.17 -5.11 -31.01
C ALA A 479 27.25 -4.11 -30.56
N MET A 480 26.88 -3.06 -29.84
CA MET A 480 27.81 -2.10 -29.25
C MET A 480 28.77 -2.77 -28.26
N GLU A 481 28.30 -3.68 -27.42
CA GLU A 481 29.18 -4.39 -26.48
C GLU A 481 30.21 -5.28 -27.20
N ILE A 482 29.80 -5.94 -28.29
CA ILE A 482 30.68 -6.72 -29.15
C ILE A 482 31.71 -5.81 -29.82
N GLU A 483 31.29 -4.68 -30.36
CA GLU A 483 32.16 -3.69 -31.01
C GLU A 483 33.17 -3.11 -30.02
N TRP A 484 32.75 -2.75 -28.80
CA TRP A 484 33.64 -2.29 -27.74
C TRP A 484 34.67 -3.35 -27.36
N LYS A 485 34.25 -4.62 -27.21
CA LYS A 485 35.17 -5.74 -26.96
C LYS A 485 36.13 -5.96 -28.14
N LYS A 486 35.69 -5.75 -29.38
CA LYS A 486 36.54 -5.83 -30.58
C LYS A 486 37.57 -4.71 -30.59
N MET A 487 37.15 -3.46 -30.37
CA MET A 487 38.03 -2.29 -30.30
C MET A 487 39.09 -2.45 -29.20
N LYS A 488 38.70 -2.98 -28.03
CA LYS A 488 39.65 -3.28 -26.95
C LYS A 488 40.71 -4.31 -27.34
N ARG A 489 40.34 -5.35 -28.11
CA ARG A 489 41.29 -6.34 -28.64
C ARG A 489 42.19 -5.76 -29.72
N GLU A 490 41.65 -4.93 -30.61
CA GLU A 490 42.43 -4.25 -31.65
C GLU A 490 43.42 -3.23 -31.07
N ALA A 491 43.05 -2.50 -30.01
CA ALA A 491 43.97 -1.61 -29.30
C ALA A 491 45.14 -2.40 -28.68
N ALA A 492 44.84 -3.52 -28.00
CA ALA A 492 45.88 -4.39 -27.44
C ALA A 492 46.77 -5.03 -28.52
N ALA A 493 46.22 -5.33 -29.70
CA ALA A 493 47.00 -5.81 -30.84
C ALA A 493 47.91 -4.71 -31.42
N ARG A 494 47.40 -3.47 -31.58
CA ARG A 494 48.22 -2.32 -32.00
C ARG A 494 49.33 -2.00 -31.02
N GLU A 495 49.11 -2.14 -29.71
CA GLU A 495 50.18 -1.99 -28.71
C GLU A 495 51.24 -3.09 -28.81
N LYS A 496 50.84 -4.35 -29.07
CA LYS A 496 51.80 -5.44 -29.32
C LYS A 496 52.59 -5.23 -30.61
N GLU A 497 51.96 -4.75 -31.68
CA GLU A 497 52.66 -4.41 -32.93
C GLU A 497 53.60 -3.21 -32.77
N ALA A 498 53.19 -2.17 -32.04
CA ALA A 498 54.04 -1.03 -31.69
C ALA A 498 55.23 -1.41 -30.78
N ALA A 499 55.08 -2.44 -29.93
CA ALA A 499 56.18 -3.00 -29.15
C ALA A 499 57.12 -3.86 -30.01
N SER A 500 56.60 -4.57 -31.02
CA SER A 500 57.38 -5.36 -31.97
C SER A 500 58.25 -4.46 -32.87
N THR A 501 57.71 -3.36 -33.40
CA THR A 501 58.48 -2.42 -34.25
C THR A 501 59.60 -1.72 -33.47
N LYS A 502 59.41 -1.45 -32.17
CA LYS A 502 60.49 -0.95 -31.28
C LYS A 502 61.62 -1.98 -31.06
N SER A 503 61.37 -3.27 -31.25
CA SER A 503 62.41 -4.31 -31.07
C SER A 503 63.27 -4.55 -32.32
N ASP A 504 62.78 -4.20 -33.52
CA ASP A 504 63.54 -4.36 -34.77
C ASP A 504 64.53 -3.22 -35.02
N ASP A 505 64.24 -1.99 -34.59
CA ASP A 505 65.23 -0.90 -34.63
C ASP A 505 66.45 -1.20 -33.72
N ASN A 506 66.22 -1.91 -32.60
CA ASN A 506 67.29 -2.29 -31.69
C ASN A 506 68.12 -3.49 -32.19
N ARG A 507 67.63 -4.25 -33.19
CA ARG A 507 68.41 -5.32 -33.86
C ARG A 507 69.33 -4.80 -34.95
N LYS A 508 69.04 -3.64 -35.56
CA LYS A 508 69.90 -3.05 -36.60
C LYS A 508 71.16 -2.39 -36.03
N ILE A 509 71.11 -1.85 -34.81
CA ILE A 509 72.25 -1.18 -34.17
C ILE A 509 73.26 -2.18 -33.55
N ARG A 510 72.83 -3.39 -33.18
CA ARG A 510 73.69 -4.35 -32.46
C ARG A 510 74.53 -5.27 -33.36
N ARG A 511 74.32 -5.30 -34.69
CA ARG A 511 75.11 -6.12 -35.63
C ARG A 511 76.40 -5.43 -36.13
N SER A 512 76.61 -4.14 -35.86
CA SER A 512 77.75 -3.39 -36.42
C SER A 512 79.02 -3.40 -35.56
N ASN A 513 78.99 -3.91 -34.32
CA ASN A 513 80.07 -3.67 -33.33
C ASN A 513 80.75 -4.94 -32.74
N SER A 514 80.71 -6.10 -33.41
CA SER A 514 81.38 -7.32 -32.88
C SER A 514 82.38 -8.00 -33.82
N SER A 515 83.07 -7.26 -34.71
CA SER A 515 84.21 -7.80 -35.44
C SER A 515 85.39 -6.81 -35.48
N ARG A 516 86.25 -6.89 -34.45
CA ARG A 516 87.71 -6.69 -34.54
C ARG A 516 88.35 -6.94 -33.17
N ARG A 517 88.79 -8.18 -32.94
CA ARG A 517 89.82 -8.51 -31.94
C ARG A 517 91.08 -8.94 -32.71
N SER A 518 92.17 -8.22 -32.40
CA SER A 518 93.56 -8.67 -32.30
C SER A 518 94.26 -9.38 -33.47
N CYS A 519 95.24 -8.69 -34.06
CA CYS A 519 96.58 -9.24 -34.27
C CYS A 519 97.60 -8.25 -33.70
N LYS A 520 98.27 -8.63 -32.60
CA LYS A 520 99.54 -8.02 -32.13
C LYS A 520 100.68 -8.73 -32.87
N PHE A 521 101.69 -7.96 -33.24
CA PHE A 521 102.94 -8.41 -33.85
C PHE A 521 103.84 -9.16 -32.85
N SER A 522 104.70 -10.01 -33.43
CA SER A 522 105.60 -11.06 -32.93
C SER A 522 106.62 -10.68 -31.84
N VAL A 523 106.93 -11.64 -30.95
CA VAL A 523 108.21 -12.39 -30.77
C VAL A 523 107.92 -13.64 -29.95
#